data_AF-A0A9Q1R989-F1
#
_entry.id   AF-A0A9Q1R989-F1
#
_cell.length_a   1.000
_cell.length_b   1.000
_cell.length_c   1.000
_cell.angle_alpha   90.00
_cell.angle_beta   90.00
_cell.angle_gamma   90.00
#
_symmetry.space_group_name_H-M   'P 1'
#
loop_
_entity.id
_entity.type
_entity.pdbx_description
1 polymer ?
#
loop_
_entity_poly.entity_id
_entity_poly.type
_entity_poly.pdbx_seq_one_letter_code
_entity_poly.pdbx_strand_id
1 'polypeptide(L)'
;MEAETMGVGPRNMIWGTWEELILGGAVRRHGTRDWNVVASELRARTIYLYCFTPEACKARYEELRKRYSGCTAWFEELRKQRVEELKRELVRSESSIGSLSQRSKA
;
A
#
# COMPACT_ATOMS: atom_id res chain seq x y z
N MET A 1 4.84 -31.01 13.95
CA MET A 1 5.99 -30.25 14.44
C MET A 1 6.51 -29.44 13.24
N GLU A 2 5.70 -28.55 12.70
CA GLU A 2 5.53 -27.16 13.15
C GLU A 2 6.87 -26.43 13.19
N ALA A 3 7.17 -25.75 12.09
CA ALA A 3 8.14 -24.67 12.05
C ALA A 3 7.35 -23.38 11.79
N GLU A 4 6.81 -22.83 12.87
CA GLU A 4 6.39 -21.44 12.95
C GLU A 4 7.57 -20.56 12.51
N THR A 5 7.34 -19.73 11.50
CA THR A 5 8.15 -18.54 11.29
C THR A 5 7.21 -17.35 11.25
N MET A 6 6.98 -16.78 12.44
CA MET A 6 6.41 -15.46 12.59
C MET A 6 7.30 -14.44 11.87
N GLY A 7 6.91 -14.07 10.66
CA GLY A 7 7.53 -13.00 9.89
C GLY A 7 7.06 -11.62 10.31
N VAL A 8 7.09 -11.27 11.60
CA VAL A 8 6.91 -9.87 12.05
C VAL A 8 8.30 -9.24 12.18
N GLY A 9 8.95 -9.03 11.03
CA GLY A 9 10.11 -8.16 10.93
C GLY A 9 9.70 -6.71 10.59
N PRO A 10 10.60 -5.73 10.74
CA PRO A 10 10.36 -4.30 10.43
C PRO A 10 9.95 -4.01 8.97
N ARG A 11 9.92 -5.03 8.11
CA ARG A 11 9.40 -4.97 6.74
C ARG A 11 7.90 -4.66 6.66
N ASN A 12 7.14 -4.86 7.75
CA ASN A 12 5.68 -4.65 7.74
C ASN A 12 5.23 -3.19 7.98
N MET A 13 6.07 -2.29 8.53
CA MET A 13 5.67 -0.88 8.75
C MET A 13 5.85 0.01 7.52
N ILE A 14 6.71 -0.39 6.57
CA ILE A 14 7.06 0.45 5.40
C ILE A 14 6.08 0.21 4.24
N TRP A 15 5.50 -0.99 4.16
CA TRP A 15 4.64 -1.40 3.05
C TRP A 15 3.18 -1.52 3.50
N GLY A 16 2.43 -0.44 3.37
CA GLY A 16 0.97 -0.44 3.51
C GLY A 16 0.27 -0.65 2.17
N THR A 17 -1.07 -0.71 2.22
CA THR A 17 -1.92 -0.80 1.03
C THR A 17 -1.71 0.37 0.08
N TRP A 18 -1.34 1.54 0.62
CA TRP A 18 -1.01 2.72 -0.17
C TRP A 18 0.29 2.55 -0.98
N GLU A 19 1.37 2.11 -0.33
CA GLU A 19 2.65 1.88 -0.99
C GLU A 19 2.56 0.76 -2.03
N GLU A 20 1.83 -0.31 -1.71
CA GLU A 20 1.54 -1.41 -2.66
C GLU A 20 0.77 -0.91 -3.89
N LEU A 21 -0.22 -0.02 -3.69
CA LEU A 21 -0.98 0.60 -4.77
C LEU A 21 -0.10 1.48 -5.66
N ILE A 22 0.77 2.30 -5.08
CA ILE A 22 1.69 3.14 -5.86
C ILE A 22 2.66 2.26 -6.63
N LEU A 23 3.22 1.23 -6.00
CA LEU A 23 4.12 0.27 -6.65
C LEU A 23 3.45 -0.37 -7.87
N GLY A 24 2.20 -0.84 -7.72
CA GLY A 24 1.44 -1.39 -8.84
C GLY A 24 1.15 -0.38 -9.94
N GLY A 25 0.87 0.87 -9.59
CA GLY A 25 0.68 1.95 -10.55
C GLY A 25 1.95 2.26 -11.36
N ALA A 26 3.09 2.30 -10.68
CA ALA A 26 4.40 2.51 -11.29
C ALA A 26 4.80 1.37 -12.22
N VAL A 27 4.64 0.11 -11.78
CA VAL A 27 4.90 -1.07 -12.62
C VAL A 27 3.95 -1.11 -13.83
N ARG A 28 2.70 -0.68 -13.69
CA ARG A 28 1.77 -0.63 -14.84
C ARG A 28 2.17 0.41 -15.90
N ARG A 29 2.79 1.53 -15.49
CA ARG A 29 3.27 2.58 -16.42
C ARG A 29 4.62 2.27 -17.04
N HIS A 30 5.56 1.78 -16.23
CA HIS A 30 6.96 1.62 -16.62
C HIS A 30 7.36 0.17 -16.92
N GLY A 31 6.50 -0.80 -16.60
CA GLY A 31 6.79 -2.22 -16.69
C GLY A 31 7.75 -2.69 -15.61
N THR A 32 8.30 -3.90 -15.80
CA THR A 32 9.24 -4.56 -14.89
C THR A 32 10.68 -4.61 -15.44
N ARG A 33 10.97 -3.84 -16.49
CA ARG A 33 12.27 -3.81 -17.19
C ARG A 33 13.30 -2.92 -16.51
N ASP A 34 12.86 -1.82 -15.89
CA ASP A 34 13.72 -0.91 -15.14
C ASP A 34 13.09 -0.52 -13.80
N TRP A 35 13.64 -1.09 -12.73
CA TRP A 35 13.16 -0.88 -11.37
C TRP A 35 13.63 0.45 -10.78
N ASN A 36 14.60 1.15 -11.39
CA ASN A 36 15.01 2.47 -10.92
C ASN A 36 13.93 3.52 -11.14
N VAL A 37 13.26 3.48 -12.30
CA VAL A 37 12.13 4.38 -12.60
C VAL A 37 10.96 4.09 -11.68
N VAL A 38 10.65 2.81 -11.43
CA VAL A 38 9.61 2.38 -10.50
C VAL A 38 9.90 2.86 -9.08
N ALA A 39 11.12 2.64 -8.58
CA ALA A 39 11.53 3.09 -7.26
C ALA A 39 11.50 4.63 -7.16
N SER A 40 11.93 5.34 -8.19
CA SER A 40 11.91 6.81 -8.20
C SER A 40 10.48 7.36 -8.15
N GLU A 41 9.53 6.76 -8.87
CA GLU A 41 8.12 7.16 -8.78
C GLU A 41 7.54 6.84 -7.39
N LEU A 42 7.85 5.67 -6.83
CA LEU A 42 7.38 5.28 -5.50
C LEU A 42 7.88 6.26 -4.42
N ARG A 43 9.15 6.64 -4.50
CA ARG A 43 9.77 7.66 -3.66
C ARG A 43 9.06 9.01 -3.79
N ALA A 44 8.79 9.46 -5.01
CA ALA A 44 8.14 10.76 -5.25
C ALA A 44 6.72 10.88 -4.64
N ARG A 45 6.11 9.76 -4.26
CA ARG A 45 4.73 9.68 -3.73
C ARG A 45 4.65 9.16 -2.30
N THR A 46 5.79 9.00 -1.63
CA THR A 46 5.88 8.47 -0.26
C THR A 46 6.81 9.33 0.60
N ILE A 47 6.64 9.24 1.92
CA ILE A 47 7.42 10.03 2.88
C ILE A 47 8.77 9.36 3.19
N TYR A 48 8.88 8.04 2.98
CA TYR A 48 10.05 7.22 3.32
C TYR A 48 10.96 6.94 2.12
N LEU A 49 11.52 7.98 1.52
CA LEU A 49 12.33 7.93 0.29
C LEU A 49 13.44 6.85 0.29
N TYR A 50 14.13 6.67 1.41
CA TYR A 50 15.27 5.76 1.51
C TYR A 50 14.89 4.28 1.60
N CYS A 51 13.63 3.98 1.92
CA CYS A 51 13.17 2.60 2.14
C CYS A 51 12.81 1.88 0.83
N PHE A 52 12.65 2.61 -0.27
CA PHE A 52 12.20 2.07 -1.55
C PHE A 52 13.37 1.95 -2.52
N THR A 53 14.21 0.93 -2.35
CA THR A 53 15.24 0.60 -3.36
C THR A 53 14.62 -0.15 -4.55
N PRO A 54 15.26 -0.14 -5.74
CA PRO A 54 14.80 -0.95 -6.88
C PRO A 54 14.59 -2.43 -6.51
N GLU A 55 15.49 -2.99 -5.70
CA GLU A 55 15.45 -4.38 -5.23
C GLU A 55 14.27 -4.60 -4.28
N ALA A 56 14.03 -3.66 -3.37
CA ALA A 56 12.90 -3.70 -2.45
C ALA A 56 11.56 -3.65 -3.21
N CYS A 57 11.46 -2.78 -4.22
CA CYS A 57 10.28 -2.67 -5.08
C CYS A 57 10.02 -3.96 -5.85
N LYS A 58 11.08 -4.55 -6.43
CA LYS A 58 11.01 -5.82 -7.14
C LYS A 58 10.56 -6.96 -6.22
N ALA A 59 11.18 -7.08 -5.06
CA ALA A 59 10.84 -8.11 -4.08
C ALA A 59 9.37 -8.00 -3.64
N ARG A 60 8.89 -6.78 -3.34
CA ARG A 60 7.49 -6.57 -2.94
C ARG A 60 6.52 -6.86 -4.08
N TYR A 61 6.86 -6.48 -5.31
CA TYR A 61 6.01 -6.79 -6.46
C TYR A 61 5.84 -8.30 -6.67
N GLU A 62 6.92 -9.07 -6.54
CA GLU A 62 6.85 -10.54 -6.64
C GLU A 62 6.02 -11.16 -5.50
N GLU A 63 6.11 -10.61 -4.29
CA GLU A 63 5.25 -11.01 -3.17
C GLU A 63 3.77 -10.74 -3.47
N LEU A 64 3.44 -9.54 -3.98
CA LEU A 64 2.09 -9.19 -4.40
C LEU A 64 1.61 -10.14 -5.51
N ARG A 65 2.45 -10.44 -6.50
CA ARG A 65 2.12 -11.39 -7.57
C ARG A 65 1.77 -12.76 -7.01
N LYS A 66 2.50 -13.25 -6.01
CA LYS A 66 2.19 -14.53 -5.33
C LYS A 66 0.91 -14.45 -4.52
N ARG A 67 0.70 -13.37 -3.75
CA ARG A 67 -0.49 -13.17 -2.91
C ARG A 67 -1.79 -13.19 -3.71
N TYR A 68 -1.75 -12.69 -4.93
CA TYR A 68 -2.91 -12.65 -5.85
C TYR A 68 -2.80 -13.68 -7.00
N SER A 69 -1.98 -14.73 -6.83
CA SER A 69 -1.83 -15.85 -7.78
C SER A 69 -1.55 -15.44 -9.24
N GLY A 70 -0.89 -14.30 -9.46
CA GLY A 70 -0.58 -13.77 -10.79
C GLY A 70 -1.80 -13.32 -11.59
N CYS A 71 -2.98 -13.25 -10.96
CA CYS A 71 -4.21 -12.83 -11.62
C CYS A 71 -4.06 -11.36 -12.05
N THR A 72 -4.26 -11.04 -13.33
CA THR A 72 -4.06 -9.69 -13.89
C THR A 72 -4.93 -8.61 -13.22
N ALA A 73 -5.98 -9.02 -12.50
CA ALA A 73 -6.87 -8.18 -11.72
C ALA A 73 -6.34 -7.76 -10.34
N TRP A 74 -5.17 -8.26 -9.90
CA TRP A 74 -4.62 -7.97 -8.57
C TRP A 74 -4.52 -6.47 -8.24
N PHE A 75 -4.23 -5.64 -9.25
CA PHE A 75 -4.15 -4.20 -9.10
C PHE A 75 -5.52 -3.55 -8.82
N GLU A 76 -6.58 -4.02 -9.48
CA GLU A 76 -7.94 -3.53 -9.24
C GLU A 76 -8.46 -4.00 -7.88
N GLU A 77 -8.08 -5.19 -7.42
CA GLU A 77 -8.41 -5.66 -6.07
C GLU A 77 -7.73 -4.81 -4.98
N LEU A 78 -6.44 -4.48 -5.14
CA LEU A 78 -5.77 -3.53 -4.24
C LEU A 78 -6.44 -2.15 -4.24
N ARG A 79 -6.83 -1.67 -5.43
CA ARG A 79 -7.56 -0.40 -5.56
C ARG A 79 -8.89 -0.43 -4.83
N LYS A 80 -9.66 -1.51 -4.99
CA LYS A 80 -10.94 -1.70 -4.31
C LYS A 80 -10.75 -1.75 -2.80
N GLN A 81 -9.75 -2.49 -2.31
CA GLN A 81 -9.43 -2.55 -0.88
C GLN A 81 -9.11 -1.16 -0.32
N ARG A 82 -8.25 -0.38 -1.00
CA ARG A 82 -7.90 0.97 -0.55
C ARG A 82 -9.10 1.90 -0.53
N VAL A 83 -10.01 1.80 -1.51
CA VAL A 83 -11.26 2.58 -1.53
C VAL A 83 -12.14 2.25 -0.33
N GLU A 84 -12.26 0.96 0.05
CA GLU A 84 -13.07 0.57 1.21
C GLU A 84 -12.44 1.01 2.54
N GLU A 85 -11.11 1.01 2.65
CA GLU A 85 -10.41 1.61 3.79
C GLU A 85 -10.71 3.11 3.92
N LEU A 86 -10.56 3.86 2.81
CA LEU A 86 -10.83 5.30 2.79
C LEU A 86 -12.30 5.62 3.11
N LYS A 87 -13.25 4.83 2.62
CA LYS A 87 -14.68 4.99 2.95
C LYS A 87 -14.93 4.81 4.45
N ARG A 88 -14.32 3.81 5.08
CA ARG A 88 -14.44 3.59 6.54
C ARG A 88 -13.84 4.73 7.34
N GLU A 89 -12.67 5.21 6.93
CA GLU A 89 -12.00 6.36 7.56
C GLU A 89 -12.82 7.65 7.42
N LEU A 90 -13.46 7.86 6.27
CA LEU A 90 -14.36 9.00 6.03
C LEU A 90 -15.56 8.98 6.98
N VAL A 91 -16.30 7.87 7.03
CA VAL A 91 -17.47 7.72 7.92
C VAL A 91 -17.10 7.95 9.39
N ARG A 92 -15.94 7.44 9.81
CA ARG A 92 -15.43 7.65 11.18
C ARG A 92 -15.14 9.13 11.45
N SER A 93 -14.58 9.82 10.46
CA SER A 93 -14.25 11.24 10.57
C SER A 93 -15.50 12.10 10.63
N GLU A 94 -16.51 11.83 9.79
CA GLU A 94 -17.80 12.52 9.80
C GLU A 94 -18.50 12.37 11.16
N SER A 95 -18.49 11.16 11.72
CA SER A 95 -19.04 10.90 13.06
C SER A 95 -18.33 11.70 14.15
N SER A 96 -16.99 11.76 14.08
CA SER A 96 -16.18 12.54 15.02
C SER A 96 -16.45 14.04 14.91
N ILE A 97 -16.49 14.58 13.69
CA ILE A 97 -16.79 15.99 13.42
C ILE A 97 -18.19 16.35 13.93
N GLY A 98 -19.19 15.51 13.67
CA GLY A 98 -20.56 15.71 14.18
C GLY A 98 -20.59 15.82 15.71
N SER A 99 -19.94 14.88 16.40
CA SER A 99 -19.85 14.88 17.87
C SER A 99 -19.09 16.09 18.43
N LEU A 100 -18.05 16.56 17.75
CA LEU A 100 -17.30 17.76 18.13
C LEU A 100 -18.14 19.02 17.92
N SER A 101 -18.85 19.13 16.80
CA SER A 101 -19.74 20.28 16.52
C SER A 101 -20.90 20.38 17.52
N GLN A 102 -21.44 19.24 17.97
CA GLN A 102 -22.45 19.24 19.04
C GLN A 102 -21.88 19.72 20.37
N ARG A 103 -20.65 19.31 20.72
CA ARG A 103 -19.97 19.75 21.96
C ARG A 103 -19.60 21.23 21.96
N SER A 104 -19.34 21.85 20.80
CA SER A 104 -19.05 23.29 20.73
C SER A 104 -20.29 24.18 20.68
N LYS A 105 -21.49 23.59 20.55
CA LYS A 105 -22.78 24.31 20.53
C LYS A 105 -23.51 24.24 21.88
N ALA A 106 -23.02 23.44 22.81
CA ALA A 106 -23.46 23.36 24.20
C ALA A 106 -22.61 24.30 25.06
#